data_AF-A0A2A2R077-F1
#
_entry.id   AF-A0A2A2R077-F1
#
_cell.length_a   1.000
_cell.length_b   1.000
_cell.length_c   1.000
_cell.angle_alpha   90.00
_cell.angle_beta   90.00
_cell.angle_gamma   90.00
#
_symmetry.space_group_name_H-M   'P 1'
#
loop_
_entity.id
_entity.type
_entity.pdbx_description
1 polymer ?
#
loop_
_entity_poly.entity_id
_entity_poly.type
_entity_poly.pdbx_seq_one_letter_code
_entity_poly.pdbx_strand_id
1 'polypeptide(L)'
;MNDDRESILSRVRGALAPLHERAPLPSFDSEIAVLRNLLVGRDLAELLAERMRRVNGLALTAPAAVVAHLRAGGHRHGYCDPALWPDLAPHFADGFTVETRFDRTRVDDYAFGITRAAGAIAESGTIILNDRTTSSRLGALAPWVHVAVVSRANIFADVTQAVAALGEDRNVVWCTGPSKTADVEGILIEGVHGPGEQLALIVP
;
A
#
# COMPACT_ATOMS: atom_id res chain seq x y z
N MET A 1 -9.59 13.66 -48.43
CA MET A 1 -10.27 13.02 -47.28
C MET A 1 -9.30 12.75 -46.11
N ASN A 2 -8.33 13.65 -45.88
CA ASN A 2 -7.32 13.53 -44.81
C ASN A 2 -7.27 14.78 -43.90
N ASP A 3 -8.11 15.78 -44.19
CA ASP A 3 -8.01 17.14 -43.65
C ASP A 3 -8.72 17.29 -42.29
N ASP A 4 -9.92 16.71 -42.15
CA ASP A 4 -10.69 16.77 -40.90
C ASP A 4 -10.00 16.04 -39.74
N ARG A 5 -9.41 14.87 -40.03
CA ARG A 5 -8.66 14.10 -39.03
C ARG A 5 -7.43 14.87 -38.55
N GLU A 6 -6.71 15.51 -39.46
CA GLU A 6 -5.52 16.28 -39.12
C GLU A 6 -5.88 17.55 -38.34
N SER A 7 -6.97 18.22 -38.73
CA SER A 7 -7.53 19.36 -38.01
C SER A 7 -7.94 19.02 -36.57
N ILE A 8 -8.65 17.90 -36.36
CA ILE A 8 -9.04 17.43 -35.02
C ILE A 8 -7.80 17.06 -34.20
N LEU A 9 -6.88 16.29 -34.77
CA LEU A 9 -5.70 15.81 -34.04
C LEU A 9 -4.68 16.93 -33.76
N SER A 10 -4.61 18.00 -34.57
CA SER A 10 -3.75 19.15 -34.28
C SER A 10 -4.29 19.97 -33.11
N ARG A 11 -5.62 20.15 -33.03
CA ARG A 11 -6.29 20.80 -31.89
C ARG A 11 -6.11 20.02 -30.60
N VAL A 12 -6.26 18.70 -30.63
CA VAL A 12 -6.00 17.84 -29.46
C VAL A 12 -4.54 17.93 -29.05
N ARG A 13 -3.59 17.85 -29.99
CA ARG A 13 -2.14 18.01 -29.69
C ARG A 13 -1.81 19.38 -29.12
N GLY A 14 -2.44 20.45 -29.63
CA GLY A 14 -2.28 21.81 -29.12
C GLY A 14 -2.88 21.99 -27.72
N ALA A 15 -4.05 21.42 -27.47
CA ALA A 15 -4.71 21.47 -26.16
C ALA A 15 -3.98 20.62 -25.09
N LEU A 16 -3.35 19.52 -25.51
CA LEU A 16 -2.54 18.65 -24.64
C LEU A 16 -1.06 19.07 -24.59
N ALA A 17 -0.67 20.13 -25.30
CA ALA A 17 0.69 20.65 -25.24
C ALA A 17 0.99 21.02 -23.78
N PRO A 18 2.06 20.48 -23.18
CA PRO A 18 2.41 20.80 -21.81
C PRO A 18 2.52 22.31 -21.64
N LEU A 19 1.90 22.84 -20.58
CA LEU A 19 2.16 24.22 -20.18
C LEU A 19 3.65 24.32 -19.85
N HIS A 20 4.38 25.10 -20.66
CA HIS A 20 5.82 25.34 -20.47
C HIS A 20 6.09 26.03 -19.14
N GLU A 21 5.12 26.81 -18.66
CA GLU A 21 5.15 27.50 -17.38
C GLU A 21 3.86 27.14 -16.62
N ARG A 22 4.02 26.42 -15.51
CA ARG A 22 2.91 26.11 -14.61
C ARG A 22 2.78 27.24 -13.61
N ALA A 23 1.55 27.67 -13.33
CA ALA A 23 1.31 28.60 -12.23
C ALA A 23 1.94 28.01 -10.94
N PRO A 24 2.61 28.85 -10.11
CA PRO A 24 3.14 28.38 -8.85
C PRO A 24 1.98 27.82 -8.00
N LEU A 25 2.25 26.74 -7.28
CA LEU A 25 1.29 26.21 -6.32
C LEU A 25 0.97 27.29 -5.27
N PRO A 26 -0.29 27.39 -4.82
CA PRO A 26 -0.64 28.30 -3.75
C PRO A 26 0.18 27.97 -2.49
N SER A 27 0.63 29.00 -1.78
CA SER A 27 1.21 28.82 -0.45
C SER A 27 0.11 28.37 0.50
N PHE A 28 0.33 27.28 1.23
CA PHE A 28 -0.54 26.84 2.31
C PHE A 28 0.29 26.55 3.56
N ASP A 29 -0.35 26.68 4.72
CA ASP A 29 0.24 26.25 5.98
C ASP A 29 0.07 24.73 6.12
N SER A 30 1.19 24.00 6.18
CA SER A 30 1.17 22.55 6.38
C SER A 30 0.50 22.13 7.68
N GLU A 31 0.44 23.03 8.68
CA GLU A 31 -0.17 22.74 9.98
C GLU A 31 -1.68 22.44 9.88
N ILE A 32 -2.36 22.86 8.80
CA ILE A 32 -3.79 22.58 8.60
C ILE A 32 -4.06 21.08 8.40
N ALA A 33 -3.07 20.33 7.89
CA ALA A 33 -3.23 18.95 7.48
C ALA A 33 -2.59 17.93 8.44
N VAL A 34 -2.08 18.35 9.60
CA VAL A 34 -1.30 17.50 10.51
C VAL A 34 -1.92 17.45 11.91
N LEU A 35 -1.98 16.25 12.50
CA LEU A 35 -2.50 16.03 13.85
C LEU A 35 -1.40 16.18 14.92
N ARG A 36 -0.81 17.37 15.09
CA ARG A 36 0.33 17.59 16.01
C ARG A 36 0.12 17.04 17.42
N ASN A 37 -1.04 17.28 18.02
CA ASN A 37 -1.34 16.79 19.38
C ASN A 37 -1.30 15.25 19.48
N LEU A 38 -1.59 14.54 18.39
CA LEU A 38 -1.48 13.10 18.35
C LEU A 38 -0.01 12.63 18.31
N LEU A 39 0.86 13.40 17.66
CA LEU A 39 2.25 13.04 17.34
C LEU A 39 3.24 13.33 18.47
N VAL A 40 2.98 14.34 19.30
CA VAL A 40 3.93 14.83 20.32
C VAL A 40 4.37 13.71 21.27
N GLY A 41 5.68 13.44 21.29
CA GLY A 41 6.32 12.50 22.22
C GLY A 41 6.01 11.02 21.97
N ARG A 42 5.44 10.67 20.82
CA ARG A 42 5.05 9.30 20.49
C ARG A 42 6.10 8.59 19.65
N ASP A 43 6.25 7.30 19.89
CA ASP A 43 6.92 6.42 18.92
C ASP A 43 6.02 6.21 17.69
N LEU A 44 6.57 6.41 16.50
CA LEU A 44 5.80 6.36 15.26
C LEU A 44 5.33 4.95 14.91
N ALA A 45 6.07 3.90 15.29
CA ALA A 45 5.65 2.52 15.03
C ALA A 45 4.50 2.12 15.96
N GLU A 46 4.56 2.52 17.23
CA GLU A 46 3.43 2.35 18.17
C GLU A 46 2.19 3.12 17.73
N LEU A 47 2.37 4.36 17.28
CA LEU A 47 1.26 5.16 16.77
C LEU A 47 0.68 4.55 15.49
N LEU A 48 1.51 4.11 14.54
CA LEU A 48 1.06 3.40 13.35
C LEU A 48 0.20 2.18 13.71
N ALA A 49 0.66 1.36 14.66
CA ALA A 49 -0.08 0.20 15.14
C ALA A 49 -1.41 0.57 15.82
N GLU A 50 -1.47 1.68 16.57
CA GLU A 50 -2.73 2.22 17.10
C GLU A 50 -3.68 2.64 15.99
N ARG A 51 -3.19 3.37 14.98
CA ARG A 51 -4.03 3.94 13.93
C ARG A 51 -4.49 2.90 12.92
N MET A 52 -3.64 1.93 12.56
CA MET A 52 -4.04 0.78 11.75
C MET A 52 -5.22 0.04 12.37
N ARG A 53 -5.21 -0.20 13.70
CA ARG A 53 -6.34 -0.84 14.38
C ARG A 53 -7.65 -0.05 14.25
N ARG A 54 -7.60 1.29 14.22
CA ARG A 54 -8.79 2.14 14.02
C ARG A 54 -9.40 2.01 12.62
N VAL A 55 -8.62 1.53 11.65
CA VAL A 55 -9.07 1.33 10.25
C VAL A 55 -9.18 -0.15 9.89
N ASN A 56 -9.28 -1.04 10.89
CA ASN A 56 -9.35 -2.50 10.76
C ASN A 56 -8.10 -3.16 10.15
N GLY A 57 -6.94 -2.50 10.21
CA GLY A 57 -5.65 -3.08 9.89
C GLY A 57 -4.95 -3.69 11.12
N LEU A 58 -3.90 -4.48 10.86
CA LEU A 58 -3.11 -5.14 11.90
C LEU A 58 -1.61 -4.85 11.70
N ALA A 59 -0.94 -4.34 12.73
CA ALA A 59 0.52 -4.18 12.73
C ALA A 59 1.17 -5.30 13.57
N LEU A 60 2.18 -5.94 13.00
CA LEU A 60 2.98 -7.00 13.60
C LEU A 60 4.46 -6.63 13.51
N THR A 61 5.27 -7.13 14.43
CA THR A 61 6.72 -6.82 14.50
C THR A 61 7.60 -8.05 14.34
N ALA A 62 7.00 -9.22 14.10
CA ALA A 62 7.72 -10.49 13.98
C ALA A 62 7.17 -11.32 12.81
N PRO A 63 8.05 -11.86 11.94
CA PRO A 63 7.65 -12.78 10.88
C PRO A 63 6.85 -14.00 11.40
N ALA A 64 7.22 -14.54 12.56
CA ALA A 64 6.49 -15.64 13.18
C ALA A 64 5.02 -15.31 13.50
N ALA A 65 4.74 -14.05 13.85
CA ALA A 65 3.37 -13.60 14.11
C ALA A 65 2.56 -13.52 12.80
N VAL A 66 3.19 -13.12 11.69
CA VAL A 66 2.56 -13.16 10.35
C VAL A 66 2.20 -14.59 9.98
N VAL A 67 3.13 -15.53 10.14
CA VAL A 67 2.91 -16.95 9.82
C VAL A 67 1.81 -17.54 10.71
N ALA A 68 1.78 -17.20 12.00
CA ALA A 68 0.73 -17.63 12.91
C ALA A 68 -0.65 -17.11 12.49
N HIS A 69 -0.72 -15.84 12.08
CA HIS A 69 -1.95 -15.20 11.58
C HIS A 69 -2.47 -15.90 10.31
N LEU A 70 -1.61 -16.05 9.30
CA LEU A 70 -1.94 -16.77 8.07
C LEU A 70 -2.36 -18.22 8.35
N ARG A 71 -1.69 -18.88 9.32
CA ARG A 71 -2.03 -20.24 9.73
C ARG A 71 -3.43 -20.31 10.32
N ALA A 72 -3.76 -19.41 11.25
CA ALA A 72 -5.06 -19.33 11.91
C ALA A 72 -6.19 -19.04 10.93
N GLY A 73 -5.96 -18.17 9.94
CA GLY A 73 -6.93 -17.84 8.88
C GLY A 73 -7.07 -18.92 7.79
N GLY A 74 -6.33 -20.03 7.86
CA GLY A 74 -6.38 -21.07 6.83
C GLY A 74 -5.67 -20.71 5.51
N HIS A 75 -5.02 -19.55 5.42
CA HIS A 75 -4.28 -19.12 4.23
C HIS A 75 -2.97 -19.89 4.14
N ARG A 76 -2.85 -20.84 3.19
CA ARG A 76 -1.68 -21.72 3.03
C ARG A 76 -0.88 -21.47 1.76
N HIS A 77 -1.52 -20.95 0.72
CA HIS A 77 -0.89 -20.65 -0.55
C HIS A 77 -0.84 -19.13 -0.75
N GLY A 78 0.33 -18.59 -1.07
CA GLY A 78 0.47 -17.17 -1.29
C GLY A 78 1.73 -16.78 -2.05
N TYR A 79 1.82 -15.47 -2.28
CA TYR A 79 2.93 -14.82 -2.95
C TYR A 79 3.82 -14.11 -1.93
N CYS A 80 5.14 -14.10 -2.16
CA CYS A 80 6.08 -13.26 -1.41
C CYS A 80 7.04 -12.56 -2.37
N ASP A 81 7.33 -11.28 -2.12
CA ASP A 81 8.37 -10.55 -2.85
C ASP A 81 9.70 -11.33 -2.81
N PRO A 82 10.35 -11.62 -3.96
CA PRO A 82 11.64 -12.29 -4.02
C PRO A 82 12.71 -11.67 -3.12
N ALA A 83 12.69 -10.35 -2.92
CA ALA A 83 13.66 -9.66 -2.08
C ALA A 83 13.44 -9.91 -0.57
N LEU A 84 12.21 -10.26 -0.17
CA LEU A 84 11.87 -10.56 1.23
C LEU A 84 11.98 -12.06 1.55
N TRP A 85 11.85 -12.91 0.53
CA TRP A 85 11.76 -14.35 0.74
C TRP A 85 12.94 -14.98 1.48
N PRO A 86 14.22 -14.62 1.23
CA PRO A 86 15.34 -15.20 1.96
C PRO A 86 15.24 -15.03 3.49
N ASP A 87 14.74 -13.89 3.94
CA ASP A 87 14.61 -13.57 5.37
C ASP A 87 13.33 -14.16 5.98
N LEU A 88 12.27 -14.29 5.19
CA LEU A 88 10.98 -14.80 5.66
C LEU A 88 10.89 -16.33 5.60
N ALA A 89 11.54 -16.98 4.64
CA ALA A 89 11.46 -18.42 4.41
C ALA A 89 11.70 -19.27 5.66
N PRO A 90 12.68 -18.97 6.55
CA PRO A 90 12.91 -19.76 7.76
C PRO A 90 11.74 -19.77 8.74
N HIS A 91 10.82 -18.80 8.63
CA HIS A 91 9.64 -18.72 9.49
C HIS A 91 8.44 -19.49 8.94
N PHE A 92 8.41 -19.78 7.63
CA PHE A 92 7.35 -20.56 7.00
C PHE A 92 7.63 -22.06 7.21
N ALA A 93 6.83 -22.68 8.06
CA ALA A 93 6.90 -24.11 8.36
C ALA A 93 6.16 -24.97 7.29
N ASP A 94 6.22 -26.28 7.46
CA ASP A 94 5.51 -27.25 6.60
C ASP A 94 4.02 -26.90 6.45
N GLY A 95 3.52 -27.11 5.22
CA GLY A 95 2.12 -26.88 4.84
C GLY A 95 1.85 -25.52 4.19
N PHE A 96 2.85 -24.67 4.00
CA PHE A 96 2.73 -23.46 3.17
C PHE A 96 3.29 -23.68 1.77
N THR A 97 2.59 -23.17 0.76
CA THR A 97 3.09 -23.00 -0.60
C THR A 97 3.33 -21.52 -0.82
N VAL A 98 4.59 -21.11 -0.93
CA VAL A 98 4.95 -19.71 -1.17
C VAL A 98 5.67 -19.58 -2.50
N GLU A 99 5.11 -18.78 -3.40
CA GLU A 99 5.71 -18.50 -4.70
C GLU A 99 6.32 -17.10 -4.68
N THR A 100 7.50 -16.95 -5.28
CA THR A 100 8.17 -15.65 -5.43
C THR A 100 7.90 -14.99 -6.79
N ARG A 101 7.16 -15.67 -7.66
CA ARG A 101 6.68 -15.14 -8.93
C ARG A 101 5.15 -15.19 -8.91
N PHE A 102 4.52 -14.03 -9.08
CA PHE A 102 3.07 -13.94 -9.12
C PHE A 102 2.54 -14.37 -10.50
N ASP A 103 1.74 -15.44 -10.56
CA ASP A 103 1.11 -15.91 -11.78
C ASP A 103 -0.26 -15.24 -12.00
N ARG A 104 -0.33 -14.37 -13.00
CA ARG A 104 -1.54 -13.60 -13.32
C ARG A 104 -2.68 -14.46 -13.89
N THR A 105 -2.42 -15.71 -14.26
CA THR A 105 -3.46 -16.61 -14.78
C THR A 105 -4.17 -17.38 -13.68
N ARG A 106 -3.64 -17.35 -12.46
CA ARG A 106 -4.11 -18.10 -11.28
C ARG A 106 -4.21 -17.17 -10.06
N VAL A 107 -4.74 -15.97 -10.27
CA VAL A 107 -4.82 -14.92 -9.23
C VAL A 107 -5.52 -15.44 -7.97
N ASP A 108 -6.59 -16.21 -8.15
CA ASP A 108 -7.43 -16.73 -7.07
C ASP A 108 -6.76 -17.85 -6.24
N ASP A 109 -5.64 -18.43 -6.71
CA ASP A 109 -4.87 -19.43 -5.94
C ASP A 109 -4.15 -18.77 -4.74
N TYR A 110 -3.82 -17.47 -4.85
CA TYR A 110 -3.03 -16.76 -3.85
C TYR A 110 -3.91 -16.19 -2.74
N ALA A 111 -3.99 -16.88 -1.61
CA ALA A 111 -4.76 -16.45 -0.44
C ALA A 111 -4.10 -15.28 0.32
N PHE A 112 -2.78 -15.15 0.22
CA PHE A 112 -2.04 -14.01 0.77
C PHE A 112 -0.95 -13.50 -0.17
N GLY A 113 -0.56 -12.25 0.02
CA GLY A 113 0.58 -11.63 -0.66
C GLY A 113 1.41 -10.81 0.31
N ILE A 114 2.73 -11.01 0.26
CA ILE A 114 3.70 -10.30 1.10
C ILE A 114 4.55 -9.43 0.19
N THR A 115 4.51 -8.11 0.39
CA THR A 115 5.23 -7.15 -0.45
C THR A 115 6.03 -6.16 0.38
N ARG A 116 7.04 -5.54 -0.23
CA ARG A 116 7.69 -4.36 0.36
C ARG A 116 6.78 -3.15 0.24
N ALA A 117 6.71 -2.37 1.32
CA ALA A 117 6.17 -1.04 1.32
C ALA A 117 7.27 0.01 1.11
N ALA A 118 6.92 1.10 0.44
CA ALA A 118 7.77 2.28 0.36
C ALA A 118 7.86 3.00 1.71
N GLY A 119 6.81 2.90 2.53
CA GLY A 119 6.76 3.44 3.88
C GLY A 119 5.37 3.32 4.50
N ALA A 120 5.15 4.04 5.58
CA ALA A 120 3.85 4.17 6.23
C ALA A 120 3.67 5.54 6.88
N ILE A 121 2.43 5.90 7.21
CA ILE A 121 2.06 7.17 7.84
C ILE A 121 1.41 6.89 9.17
N ALA A 122 2.09 7.31 10.23
CA ALA A 122 1.71 6.98 11.60
C ALA A 122 0.36 7.59 11.98
N GLU A 123 0.11 8.88 11.68
CA GLU A 123 -1.11 9.56 12.14
C GLU A 123 -2.42 9.03 11.53
N SER A 124 -2.34 8.41 10.35
CA SER A 124 -3.50 7.89 9.61
C SER A 124 -3.58 6.37 9.57
N GLY A 125 -2.54 5.64 9.97
CA GLY A 125 -2.53 4.18 9.85
C GLY A 125 -2.38 3.70 8.41
N THR A 126 -1.74 4.49 7.55
CA THR A 126 -1.68 4.26 6.09
C THR A 126 -0.37 3.59 5.70
N ILE A 127 -0.44 2.59 4.82
CA ILE A 127 0.72 1.98 4.16
C ILE A 127 0.90 2.65 2.79
N ILE A 128 2.16 2.84 2.39
CA ILE A 128 2.54 3.43 1.11
C ILE A 128 3.20 2.35 0.25
N LEU A 129 2.66 2.09 -0.93
CA LEU A 129 3.24 1.21 -1.95
C LEU A 129 3.67 2.05 -3.16
N ASN A 130 4.71 1.61 -3.87
CA ASN A 130 5.15 2.23 -5.11
C ASN A 130 5.59 1.16 -6.13
N ASP A 131 5.68 1.54 -7.41
CA ASP A 131 6.12 0.61 -8.46
C ASP A 131 7.61 0.24 -8.35
N ARG A 132 8.41 1.02 -7.60
CA ARG A 132 9.86 0.82 -7.48
C ARG A 132 10.23 -0.35 -6.58
N THR A 133 9.53 -0.48 -5.46
CA THR A 133 9.85 -1.47 -4.41
C THR A 133 8.85 -2.60 -4.34
N THR A 134 7.58 -2.36 -4.66
CA THR A 134 6.55 -3.40 -4.65
C THR A 134 6.70 -4.28 -5.90
N SER A 135 7.27 -5.47 -5.73
CA SER A 135 7.58 -6.43 -6.81
C SER A 135 6.39 -6.82 -7.69
N SER A 136 5.18 -6.88 -7.12
CA SER A 136 3.93 -7.15 -7.83
C SER A 136 2.77 -6.41 -7.18
N ARG A 137 2.20 -5.43 -7.88
CA ARG A 137 0.97 -4.75 -7.43
C ARG A 137 -0.20 -5.70 -7.24
N LEU A 138 -0.31 -6.73 -8.07
CA LEU A 138 -1.35 -7.74 -7.88
C LEU A 138 -1.13 -8.57 -6.62
N GLY A 139 0.13 -8.82 -6.24
CA GLY A 139 0.44 -9.46 -4.96
C GLY A 139 0.00 -8.62 -3.76
N ALA A 140 -0.04 -7.29 -3.89
CA ALA A 140 -0.55 -6.40 -2.84
C ALA A 140 -2.06 -6.18 -2.87
N LEU A 141 -2.72 -6.45 -4.00
CA LEU A 141 -4.11 -6.09 -4.25
C LEU A 141 -5.07 -7.28 -4.24
N ALA A 142 -4.71 -8.36 -4.93
CA ALA A 142 -5.65 -9.42 -5.25
C ALA A 142 -5.84 -10.46 -4.13
N PRO A 143 -4.78 -10.89 -3.40
CA PRO A 143 -4.96 -11.81 -2.29
C PRO A 143 -5.84 -11.24 -1.18
N TRP A 144 -6.60 -12.12 -0.51
CA TRP A 144 -7.43 -11.73 0.62
C TRP A 144 -6.63 -11.06 1.75
N VAL A 145 -5.44 -11.59 2.04
CA VAL A 145 -4.52 -11.03 3.04
C VAL A 145 -3.34 -10.36 2.35
N HIS A 146 -3.17 -9.05 2.55
CA HIS A 146 -1.95 -8.34 2.16
C HIS A 146 -1.09 -8.03 3.38
N VAL A 147 0.17 -8.46 3.35
CA VAL A 147 1.18 -8.12 4.35
C VAL A 147 2.21 -7.18 3.72
N ALA A 148 2.21 -5.93 4.14
CA ALA A 148 3.19 -4.96 3.72
C ALA A 148 4.37 -4.91 4.70
N VAL A 149 5.59 -5.20 4.24
CA VAL A 149 6.79 -5.09 5.06
C VAL A 149 7.27 -3.65 5.05
N VAL A 150 7.27 -3.02 6.24
CA VAL A 150 7.57 -1.60 6.44
C VAL A 150 8.82 -1.50 7.32
N SER A 151 9.89 -0.86 6.84
CA SER A 151 11.02 -0.52 7.72
C SER A 151 10.62 0.61 8.66
N ARG A 152 11.04 0.52 9.92
CA ARG A 152 10.78 1.55 10.94
C ARG A 152 11.35 2.91 10.55
N ALA A 153 12.45 2.92 9.79
CA ALA A 153 13.04 4.14 9.24
C ALA A 153 12.14 4.86 8.21
N ASN A 154 11.20 4.15 7.59
CA ASN A 154 10.28 4.67 6.58
C ASN A 154 8.85 4.83 7.14
N ILE A 155 8.71 5.02 8.45
CA ILE A 155 7.44 5.43 9.07
C ILE A 155 7.48 6.95 9.24
N PHE A 156 6.65 7.64 8.47
CA PHE A 156 6.51 9.09 8.50
C PHE A 156 5.46 9.50 9.53
N ALA A 157 5.65 10.66 10.13
CA ALA A 157 4.68 11.18 11.10
C ALA A 157 3.35 11.50 10.42
N ASP A 158 3.42 12.16 9.25
CA ASP A 158 2.31 12.79 8.56
C ASP A 158 2.41 12.68 7.03
N VAL A 159 1.34 13.07 6.34
CA VAL A 159 1.23 13.04 4.87
C VAL A 159 2.28 13.92 4.19
N THR A 160 2.65 15.04 4.81
CA THR A 160 3.57 16.00 4.20
C THR A 160 4.99 15.42 4.16
N GLN A 161 5.44 14.82 5.26
CA GLN A 161 6.70 14.08 5.33
C GLN A 161 6.73 12.91 4.35
N ALA A 162 5.63 12.14 4.28
CA ALA A 162 5.51 11.03 3.36
C ALA A 162 5.65 11.48 1.90
N VAL A 163 4.91 12.53 1.49
CA VAL A 163 4.97 13.08 0.13
C VAL A 163 6.37 13.59 -0.21
N ALA A 164 7.03 14.27 0.72
CA ALA A 164 8.41 14.74 0.53
C ALA A 164 9.40 13.59 0.30
N ALA A 165 9.14 12.41 0.89
CA ALA A 165 9.99 11.22 0.75
C ALA A 165 9.75 10.42 -0.54
N LEU A 166 8.66 10.66 -1.29
CA LEU A 166 8.35 9.92 -2.53
C LEU A 166 9.33 10.21 -3.69
N GLY A 167 10.02 11.35 -3.65
CA GLY A 167 10.96 11.75 -4.71
C GLY A 167 10.31 11.75 -6.09
N GLU A 168 10.90 11.01 -7.04
CA GLU A 168 10.41 10.90 -8.42
C GLU A 168 9.46 9.72 -8.69
N ASP A 169 8.91 9.08 -7.65
CA ASP A 169 7.94 7.99 -7.86
C ASP A 169 6.69 8.50 -8.56
N ARG A 170 6.42 7.95 -9.76
CA ARG A 170 5.29 8.38 -10.61
C ARG A 170 3.96 7.77 -10.22
N ASN A 171 3.99 6.62 -9.52
CA ASN A 171 2.81 5.87 -9.11
C ASN A 171 2.96 5.43 -7.66
N VAL A 172 2.02 5.86 -6.83
CA VAL A 172 1.99 5.55 -5.40
C VAL A 172 0.58 5.14 -5.02
N VAL A 173 0.46 4.08 -4.22
CA VAL A 173 -0.81 3.58 -3.70
C VAL A 173 -0.80 3.73 -2.19
N TRP A 174 -1.88 4.28 -1.66
CA TRP A 174 -2.05 4.59 -0.25
C TRP A 174 -3.13 3.66 0.31
N CYS A 175 -2.73 2.73 1.18
CA CYS A 175 -3.61 1.68 1.72
C CYS A 175 -3.92 1.98 3.19
N THR A 176 -5.16 2.36 3.50
CA THR A 176 -5.61 2.70 4.86
C THR A 176 -6.62 1.66 5.34
N GLY A 177 -6.11 0.52 5.83
CA GLY A 177 -6.91 -0.63 6.22
C GLY A 177 -7.33 -1.53 5.04
N PRO A 178 -8.19 -2.54 5.28
CA PRO A 178 -8.77 -3.39 4.25
C PRO A 178 -9.54 -2.60 3.19
N SER A 179 -9.76 -3.20 2.02
CA SER A 179 -10.69 -2.68 1.02
C SER A 179 -12.10 -2.61 1.60
N LYS A 180 -12.80 -1.50 1.38
CA LYS A 180 -14.19 -1.32 1.83
C LYS A 180 -15.01 -0.64 0.75
N THR A 181 -16.20 -1.14 0.53
CA THR A 181 -17.22 -0.54 -0.33
C THR A 181 -18.51 -0.48 0.47
N ALA A 182 -19.21 0.66 0.42
CA ALA A 182 -20.57 0.76 0.89
C ALA A 182 -21.50 0.79 -0.32
N ASP A 183 -22.62 0.05 -0.25
CA ASP A 183 -23.68 0.20 -1.25
C ASP A 183 -24.47 1.51 -1.04
N VAL A 184 -25.45 1.75 -1.92
CA VAL A 184 -26.35 2.93 -1.83
C VAL A 184 -27.17 2.95 -0.53
N GLU A 185 -27.36 1.79 0.11
CA GLU A 185 -28.10 1.63 1.36
C GLU A 185 -27.21 1.83 2.60
N GLY A 186 -25.91 2.05 2.40
CA GLY A 186 -24.93 2.27 3.47
C GLY A 186 -24.41 0.99 4.12
N ILE A 187 -24.63 -0.17 3.50
CA ILE A 187 -24.14 -1.45 4.00
C ILE A 187 -22.65 -1.56 3.63
N LEU A 188 -21.81 -1.57 4.66
CA LEU A 188 -20.36 -1.70 4.50
C LEU A 188 -19.98 -3.16 4.22
N ILE A 189 -19.29 -3.39 3.10
CA ILE A 189 -18.73 -4.67 2.70
C ILE A 189 -17.21 -4.51 2.61
N GLU A 190 -16.46 -5.39 3.27
CA GLU A 190 -14.99 -5.39 3.24
C GLU A 190 -14.47 -6.44 2.22
N GLY A 191 -13.33 -6.16 1.59
CA GLY A 191 -12.62 -7.12 0.72
C GLY A 191 -13.15 -7.27 -0.71
N VAL A 192 -13.94 -6.32 -1.22
CA VAL A 192 -14.54 -6.42 -2.58
C VAL A 192 -13.57 -5.99 -3.70
N HIS A 193 -12.81 -4.92 -3.49
CA HIS A 193 -11.94 -4.32 -4.52
C HIS A 193 -10.45 -4.42 -4.19
N GLY A 194 -10.10 -5.21 -3.19
CA GLY A 194 -8.75 -5.37 -2.69
C GLY A 194 -8.73 -6.30 -1.47
N PRO A 195 -7.64 -6.31 -0.68
CA PRO A 195 -7.49 -7.23 0.43
C PRO A 195 -8.61 -7.06 1.47
N GLY A 196 -9.16 -8.17 1.95
CA GLY A 196 -10.05 -8.19 3.11
C GLY A 196 -9.29 -8.02 4.43
N GLU A 197 -7.98 -8.25 4.42
CA GLU A 197 -7.09 -8.00 5.56
C GLU A 197 -5.84 -7.25 5.13
N GLN A 198 -5.56 -6.14 5.81
CA GLN A 198 -4.35 -5.33 5.59
C GLN A 198 -3.45 -5.38 6.82
N LEU A 199 -2.31 -6.06 6.66
CA LEU A 199 -1.29 -6.21 7.68
C LEU A 199 -0.07 -5.34 7.34
N ALA A 200 0.61 -4.85 8.38
CA ALA A 200 1.96 -4.31 8.31
C ALA A 200 2.90 -5.20 9.12
N LEU A 201 4.00 -5.66 8.53
CA LEU A 201 5.12 -6.24 9.26
C LEU A 201 6.20 -5.15 9.41
N ILE A 202 6.29 -4.59 10.61
CA ILE A 202 7.27 -3.55 10.94
C ILE A 202 8.60 -4.22 11.26
N VAL A 203 9.62 -3.92 10.47
CA VAL A 203 11.00 -4.40 10.63
C VAL A 203 11.92 -3.22 11.02
N PRO A 204 13.10 -3.48 11.60
CA PRO A 204 14.04 -2.42 11.99
C PRO A 204 14.37 -1.40 10.89
#